data_AF-A0ABD5YS32-F1
#
_entry.id   AF-A0ABD5YS32-F1
#
_cell.length_a   1.000
_cell.length_b   1.000
_cell.length_c   1.000
_cell.angle_alpha   90.00
_cell.angle_beta   90.00
_cell.angle_gamma   90.00
#
_symmetry.space_group_name_H-M   'P 1'
#
loop_
_entity.id
_entity.type
_entity.pdbx_description
1 polymer ?
#
loop_
_entity_poly.entity_id
_entity_poly.type
_entity_poly.pdbx_seq_one_letter_code
_entity_poly.pdbx_strand_id
1 'polypeptide(L)'
;MSLIENIERTVEEACAAESNVFGYGSWSHHITQVVENARMLAPHFDADREIVVLGALLHDYASIVDESLYEEHHIHGPRVAEQLLKQHDYPSERIERVKRCIAGHRGSIETAPDTKEGVCLASADGMAHIQQPHSLLYLAYVQQEMDIDEGADWIRTKLERSWQKIDPTVQKMVEDQCEAARLFLAVDTPR
;
A
#
# COMPACT_ATOMS: atom_id res chain seq x y z
N MET A 1 -22.47 11.21 5.64
CA MET A 1 -21.08 10.71 5.57
C MET A 1 -20.40 11.39 4.40
N SER A 2 -19.16 11.82 4.58
CA SER A 2 -18.31 12.33 3.50
C SER A 2 -17.97 11.21 2.50
N LEU A 3 -17.47 11.56 1.31
CA LEU A 3 -16.98 10.58 0.34
C LEU A 3 -15.93 9.64 0.97
N ILE A 4 -14.94 10.22 1.66
CA ILE A 4 -13.87 9.45 2.30
C ILE A 4 -14.45 8.47 3.31
N GLU A 5 -15.35 8.90 4.19
CA GLU A 5 -15.99 8.00 5.18
C GLU A 5 -16.77 6.85 4.52
N ASN A 6 -17.42 7.09 3.38
CA ASN A 6 -18.11 6.03 2.66
C ASN A 6 -17.13 5.02 2.05
N ILE A 7 -16.06 5.51 1.41
CA ILE A 7 -15.01 4.66 0.84
C ILE A 7 -14.29 3.87 1.93
N GLU A 8 -13.98 4.52 3.05
CA GLU A 8 -13.35 3.91 4.22
C GLU A 8 -14.14 2.69 4.70
N ARG A 9 -15.45 2.87 4.92
CA ARG A 9 -16.35 1.78 5.30
C ARG A 9 -16.38 0.66 4.25
N THR A 10 -16.50 1.00 2.96
CA THR A 10 -16.53 0.00 1.88
C THR A 10 -15.26 -0.86 1.86
N VAL A 11 -14.10 -0.24 2.06
CA VAL A 11 -12.81 -0.94 2.08
C VAL A 11 -12.69 -1.80 3.34
N GLU A 12 -13.05 -1.28 4.51
CA GLU A 12 -13.06 -2.05 5.76
C GLU A 12 -13.98 -3.27 5.67
N GLU A 13 -15.19 -3.10 5.14
CA GLU A 13 -16.15 -4.20 4.92
C GLU A 13 -15.57 -5.28 3.98
N ALA A 14 -14.90 -4.88 2.89
CA ALA A 14 -14.23 -5.82 2.00
C ALA A 14 -13.07 -6.55 2.68
N CYS A 15 -12.29 -5.86 3.50
CA CYS A 15 -11.22 -6.48 4.29
C CYS A 15 -11.74 -7.44 5.36
N ALA A 16 -12.94 -7.20 5.89
CA ALA A 16 -13.60 -8.04 6.89
C ALA A 16 -14.35 -9.23 6.28
N ALA A 17 -14.53 -9.27 4.96
CA ALA A 17 -15.24 -10.34 4.29
C ALA A 17 -14.48 -11.67 4.38
N GLU A 18 -15.22 -12.78 4.53
CA GLU A 18 -14.63 -14.13 4.54
C GLU A 18 -13.92 -14.49 3.23
N SER A 19 -14.26 -13.81 2.13
CA SER A 19 -13.61 -13.98 0.82
C SER A 19 -12.24 -13.31 0.71
N ASN A 20 -11.85 -12.46 1.66
CA ASN A 20 -10.55 -11.80 1.65
C ASN A 20 -9.45 -12.76 2.11
N VAL A 21 -8.66 -13.24 1.14
CA VAL A 21 -7.54 -14.17 1.35
C VAL A 21 -6.37 -13.58 2.15
N PHE A 22 -6.32 -12.26 2.34
CA PHE A 22 -5.28 -11.61 3.16
C PHE A 22 -5.69 -11.49 4.63
N GLY A 23 -6.99 -11.68 4.91
CA GLY A 23 -7.60 -11.48 6.22
C GLY A 23 -7.69 -10.01 6.65
N TYR A 24 -8.34 -9.76 7.79
CA TYR A 24 -8.60 -8.41 8.32
C TYR A 24 -7.33 -7.63 8.72
N GLY A 25 -6.17 -8.29 8.72
CA GLY A 25 -4.87 -7.65 8.88
C GLY A 25 -4.57 -6.61 7.80
N SER A 26 -5.09 -6.80 6.58
CA SER A 26 -4.95 -5.84 5.47
C SER A 26 -5.53 -4.48 5.83
N TRP A 27 -6.66 -4.44 6.52
CA TRP A 27 -7.23 -3.20 7.06
C TRP A 27 -6.42 -2.70 8.25
N SER A 28 -6.39 -3.49 9.32
CA SER A 28 -5.95 -3.07 10.65
C SER A 28 -4.47 -2.74 10.77
N HIS A 29 -3.61 -3.31 9.92
CA HIS A 29 -2.15 -3.20 10.04
C HIS A 29 -1.47 -2.73 8.74
N HIS A 30 -2.23 -2.49 7.67
CA HIS A 30 -1.67 -1.99 6.41
C HIS A 30 -2.40 -0.76 5.90
N ILE A 31 -3.64 -0.88 5.41
CA ILE A 31 -4.37 0.23 4.76
C ILE A 31 -4.51 1.43 5.70
N THR A 32 -4.88 1.23 6.96
CA THR A 32 -4.97 2.31 7.95
C THR A 32 -3.63 3.03 8.11
N GLN A 33 -2.52 2.29 8.20
CA GLN A 33 -1.18 2.84 8.29
C GLN A 33 -0.79 3.63 7.04
N VAL A 34 -1.13 3.13 5.84
CA VAL A 34 -0.90 3.84 4.57
C VAL A 34 -1.69 5.15 4.54
N VAL A 35 -2.95 5.14 4.98
CA VAL A 35 -3.79 6.36 5.06
C VAL A 35 -3.22 7.38 6.04
N GLU A 36 -2.76 6.95 7.21
CA GLU A 36 -2.10 7.83 8.18
C GLU A 36 -0.84 8.47 7.60
N ASN A 37 0.03 7.66 6.99
CA ASN A 37 1.25 8.12 6.34
C ASN A 37 0.94 9.08 5.18
N ALA A 38 -0.04 8.75 4.33
CA ALA A 38 -0.49 9.60 3.24
C ALA A 38 -0.98 10.97 3.73
N ARG A 39 -1.74 11.01 4.83
CA ARG A 39 -2.19 12.27 5.44
C ARG A 39 -1.03 13.11 5.97
N MET A 40 -0.02 12.47 6.55
CA MET A 40 1.17 13.11 7.08
C MET A 40 2.07 13.64 5.96
N LEU A 41 2.24 12.88 4.88
CA LEU A 41 3.13 13.20 3.76
C LEU A 41 2.51 14.16 2.73
N ALA A 42 1.19 14.25 2.61
CA ALA A 42 0.56 15.10 1.59
C ALA A 42 1.03 16.57 1.63
N PRO A 43 1.15 17.25 2.79
CA PRO A 43 1.71 18.61 2.85
C PRO A 43 3.18 18.68 2.46
N HIS A 44 3.97 17.65 2.77
CA HIS A 44 5.40 17.59 2.45
C HIS A 44 5.66 17.59 0.94
N PHE A 45 4.79 16.91 0.19
CA PHE A 45 4.86 16.87 -1.27
C PHE A 45 4.03 17.95 -1.98
N ASP A 46 3.31 18.80 -1.23
CA ASP A 46 2.31 19.73 -1.79
C ASP A 46 1.31 18.97 -2.70
N ALA A 47 0.87 17.80 -2.22
CA ALA A 47 -0.04 16.90 -2.91
C ALA A 47 -1.49 17.16 -2.46
N ASP A 48 -2.46 16.95 -3.35
CA ASP A 48 -3.88 17.05 -3.00
C ASP A 48 -4.27 15.94 -2.02
N ARG A 49 -4.44 16.32 -0.75
CA ARG A 49 -4.69 15.40 0.36
C ARG A 49 -5.90 14.49 0.12
N GLU A 50 -6.96 14.98 -0.53
CA GLU A 50 -8.13 14.15 -0.80
C GLU A 50 -7.80 13.05 -1.81
N ILE A 51 -7.06 13.38 -2.88
CA ILE A 51 -6.63 12.42 -3.89
C ILE A 51 -5.70 11.35 -3.31
N VAL A 52 -4.72 11.75 -2.49
CA VAL A 52 -3.80 10.79 -1.88
C VAL A 52 -4.52 9.89 -0.88
N VAL A 53 -5.44 10.41 -0.07
CA VAL A 53 -6.21 9.60 0.89
C VAL A 53 -7.11 8.59 0.17
N LEU A 54 -7.80 9.01 -0.90
CA LEU A 54 -8.59 8.08 -1.72
C LEU A 54 -7.70 7.03 -2.40
N GLY A 55 -6.53 7.44 -2.89
CA GLY A 55 -5.52 6.51 -3.41
C GLY A 55 -5.07 5.49 -2.36
N ALA A 56 -4.77 5.95 -1.14
CA ALA A 56 -4.36 5.10 -0.03
C ALA A 56 -5.46 4.11 0.40
N LEU A 57 -6.72 4.51 0.42
CA LEU A 57 -7.82 3.60 0.72
C LEU A 57 -8.02 2.53 -0.37
N LEU A 58 -7.74 2.87 -1.64
CA LEU A 58 -8.13 2.06 -2.79
C LEU A 58 -6.97 1.31 -3.47
N HIS A 59 -5.72 1.53 -3.08
CA HIS A 59 -4.56 1.00 -3.80
C HIS A 59 -4.54 -0.54 -3.91
N ASP A 60 -4.91 -1.22 -2.82
CA ASP A 60 -4.98 -2.69 -2.74
C ASP A 60 -6.41 -3.26 -2.86
N TYR A 61 -7.43 -2.39 -2.93
CA TYR A 61 -8.83 -2.80 -2.85
C TYR A 61 -9.21 -3.82 -3.93
N ALA A 62 -8.69 -3.69 -5.16
CA ALA A 62 -8.94 -4.64 -6.24
C ALA A 62 -8.49 -6.07 -5.90
N SER A 63 -7.35 -6.23 -5.24
CA SER A 63 -6.82 -7.52 -4.81
C SER A 63 -7.62 -8.12 -3.66
N ILE A 64 -8.16 -7.27 -2.78
CA ILE A 64 -8.93 -7.68 -1.60
C ILE A 64 -10.29 -8.24 -2.02
N VAL A 65 -10.93 -7.64 -3.03
CA VAL A 65 -12.23 -8.11 -3.53
C VAL A 65 -12.13 -9.32 -4.45
N ASP A 66 -10.98 -9.49 -5.12
CA ASP A 66 -10.75 -10.59 -6.05
C ASP A 66 -9.24 -10.90 -6.14
N GLU A 67 -8.84 -12.02 -5.53
CA GLU A 67 -7.45 -12.47 -5.51
C GLU A 67 -6.89 -12.70 -6.93
N SER A 68 -7.74 -13.08 -7.89
CA SER A 68 -7.29 -13.30 -9.27
C SER A 68 -6.75 -12.03 -9.93
N LEU A 69 -7.07 -10.87 -9.37
CA LEU A 69 -6.58 -9.58 -9.82
C LEU A 69 -5.24 -9.20 -9.19
N TYR A 70 -4.72 -9.95 -8.22
CA TYR A 70 -3.52 -9.58 -7.44
C TYR A 70 -2.25 -9.47 -8.28
N GLU A 71 -2.05 -10.31 -9.30
CA GLU A 71 -0.84 -10.25 -10.14
C GLU A 71 -0.79 -8.93 -10.95
N GLU A 72 -1.96 -8.48 -11.44
CA GLU A 72 -2.15 -7.29 -12.28
C GLU A 72 -2.92 -6.15 -11.60
N HIS A 73 -2.96 -6.09 -10.26
CA HIS A 73 -3.82 -5.13 -9.53
C HIS A 73 -3.44 -3.67 -9.74
N HIS A 74 -2.26 -3.37 -10.24
CA HIS A 74 -1.86 -2.02 -10.66
C HIS A 74 -2.62 -1.54 -11.92
N ILE A 75 -3.11 -2.47 -12.76
CA ILE A 75 -4.00 -2.20 -13.89
C ILE A 75 -5.46 -2.22 -13.43
N HIS A 76 -5.81 -3.20 -12.59
CA HIS A 76 -7.19 -3.38 -12.13
C HIS A 76 -7.61 -2.38 -11.04
N GLY A 77 -6.68 -1.99 -10.17
CA GLY A 77 -6.86 -1.04 -9.07
C GLY A 77 -7.42 0.30 -9.54
N PRO A 78 -6.79 0.99 -10.50
CA PRO A 78 -7.35 2.20 -11.09
C PRO A 78 -8.77 1.99 -11.67
N ARG A 79 -9.04 0.86 -12.32
CA ARG A 79 -10.36 0.56 -12.89
C ARG A 79 -11.43 0.36 -11.82
N VAL A 80 -11.12 -0.40 -10.76
CA VAL A 80 -12.06 -0.65 -9.66
C VAL A 80 -12.28 0.62 -8.85
N ALA A 81 -11.22 1.40 -8.59
CA ALA A 81 -11.32 2.71 -7.96
C ALA A 81 -12.23 3.66 -8.75
N GLU A 82 -12.08 3.71 -10.08
CA GLU A 82 -12.94 4.49 -10.96
C GLU A 82 -14.43 4.11 -10.83
N GLN A 83 -14.72 2.81 -10.87
CA GLN A 83 -16.08 2.31 -10.77
C GLN A 83 -16.72 2.71 -9.43
N LEU A 84 -15.99 2.54 -8.33
CA LEU A 84 -16.48 2.88 -7.00
C LEU A 84 -16.68 4.38 -6.82
N LEU A 85 -15.72 5.20 -7.26
CA LEU A 85 -15.82 6.66 -7.15
C LEU A 85 -16.94 7.24 -8.02
N LYS A 86 -17.22 6.65 -9.19
CA LYS A 86 -18.37 7.03 -10.04
C LYS A 86 -19.71 6.79 -9.35
N GLN A 87 -19.85 5.76 -8.51
CA GLN A 87 -21.08 5.49 -7.76
C GLN A 87 -21.39 6.57 -6.71
N HIS A 88 -20.37 7.37 -6.34
CA HIS A 88 -20.50 8.49 -5.42
C HIS A 88 -20.49 9.86 -6.12
N ASP A 89 -20.73 9.89 -7.44
CA ASP A 89 -20.74 11.12 -8.26
C ASP A 89 -19.44 11.94 -8.15
N TYR A 90 -18.30 11.27 -7.91
CA TYR A 90 -17.02 11.97 -7.79
C TYR A 90 -16.58 12.54 -9.15
N PRO A 91 -16.06 13.79 -9.23
CA PRO A 91 -15.77 14.42 -10.51
C PRO A 91 -14.75 13.62 -11.34
N SER A 92 -15.03 13.42 -12.63
CA SER A 92 -14.20 12.58 -13.51
C SER A 92 -12.74 13.03 -13.59
N GLU A 93 -12.49 14.34 -13.58
CA GLU A 93 -11.11 14.89 -13.52
C GLU A 93 -10.37 14.43 -12.26
N ARG A 94 -11.04 14.43 -11.10
CA ARG A 94 -10.46 13.98 -9.83
C ARG A 94 -10.30 12.46 -9.80
N ILE A 95 -11.23 11.71 -10.38
CA ILE A 95 -11.11 10.26 -10.56
C ILE A 95 -9.82 9.93 -11.34
N GLU A 96 -9.54 10.62 -12.45
CA GLU A 96 -8.31 10.36 -13.23
C GLU A 96 -7.04 10.64 -12.42
N ARG A 97 -7.07 11.65 -11.53
CA ARG A 97 -5.96 11.89 -10.59
C ARG A 97 -5.80 10.76 -9.58
N VAL A 98 -6.89 10.22 -9.02
CA VAL A 98 -6.84 9.05 -8.12
C VAL A 98 -6.32 7.81 -8.86
N LYS A 99 -6.80 7.55 -10.08
CA LYS A 99 -6.33 6.44 -10.93
C LYS A 99 -4.82 6.52 -11.17
N ARG A 100 -4.31 7.69 -11.55
CA ARG A 100 -2.88 7.91 -11.78
C ARG A 100 -2.06 7.79 -10.50
N CYS A 101 -2.60 8.27 -9.38
CA CYS A 101 -2.02 8.09 -8.05
C CYS A 101 -1.83 6.59 -7.73
N ILE A 102 -2.88 5.78 -7.93
CA ILE A 102 -2.84 4.33 -7.69
C ILE A 102 -1.92 3.62 -8.70
N ALA A 103 -1.98 3.95 -10.00
CA ALA A 103 -1.21 3.22 -11.01
C ALA A 103 0.32 3.25 -10.76
N GLY A 104 0.84 4.35 -10.21
CA GLY A 104 2.28 4.52 -9.96
C GLY A 104 2.80 4.01 -8.61
N HIS A 105 1.97 3.42 -7.73
CA HIS A 105 2.39 3.16 -6.35
C HIS A 105 3.28 1.90 -6.17
N ARG A 106 3.26 0.96 -7.13
CA ARG A 106 3.87 -0.36 -6.97
C ARG A 106 5.33 -0.36 -7.43
N GLY A 107 6.26 -0.56 -6.50
CA GLY A 107 7.71 -0.61 -6.77
C GLY A 107 8.20 -1.86 -7.53
N SER A 108 7.33 -2.80 -7.88
CA SER A 108 7.69 -3.99 -8.69
C SER A 108 7.49 -3.77 -10.20
N ILE A 109 7.19 -2.55 -10.63
CA ILE A 109 6.90 -2.19 -12.03
C ILE A 109 7.67 -0.92 -12.37
N GLU A 110 8.20 -0.84 -13.58
CA GLU A 110 9.03 0.27 -14.07
C GLU A 110 8.30 1.62 -14.23
N THR A 111 6.98 1.69 -14.00
CA THR A 111 6.23 2.95 -14.03
C THR A 111 6.40 3.70 -12.72
N ALA A 112 7.51 4.43 -12.61
CA ALA A 112 7.74 5.36 -11.51
C ALA A 112 6.58 6.38 -11.41
N PRO A 113 6.15 6.77 -10.20
CA PRO A 113 5.12 7.77 -10.04
C PRO A 113 5.55 9.09 -10.69
N ASP A 114 4.66 9.68 -11.50
CA ASP A 114 4.92 10.89 -12.27
C ASP A 114 4.07 12.10 -11.79
N THR A 115 3.38 11.93 -10.67
CA THR A 115 2.61 12.97 -9.97
C THR A 115 3.03 13.08 -8.51
N LYS A 116 2.83 14.26 -7.91
CA LYS A 116 3.07 14.48 -6.48
C LYS A 116 2.23 13.53 -5.62
N GLU A 117 0.99 13.28 -6.02
CA GLU A 117 0.09 12.35 -5.35
C GLU A 117 0.60 10.91 -5.43
N GLY A 118 1.09 10.48 -6.60
CA GLY A 118 1.66 9.15 -6.78
C GLY A 118 2.93 8.94 -5.97
N VAL A 119 3.83 9.94 -5.94
CA VAL A 119 5.05 9.89 -5.10
C VAL A 119 4.68 9.82 -3.62
N CYS A 120 3.69 10.61 -3.20
CA CYS A 120 3.18 10.61 -1.83
C CYS A 120 2.61 9.25 -1.45
N LEU A 121 1.75 8.65 -2.29
CA LEU A 121 1.17 7.34 -2.05
C LEU A 121 2.23 6.22 -2.04
N ALA A 122 3.13 6.20 -3.03
CA ALA A 122 4.21 5.21 -3.09
C ALA A 122 5.11 5.26 -1.85
N SER A 123 5.42 6.48 -1.38
CA SER A 123 6.19 6.70 -0.16
C SER A 123 5.41 6.28 1.09
N ALA A 124 4.12 6.60 1.18
CA ALA A 124 3.27 6.23 2.30
C ALA A 124 3.12 4.70 2.44
N ASP A 125 2.96 4.00 1.30
CA ASP A 125 2.85 2.55 1.24
C ASP A 125 4.19 1.86 1.57
N GLY A 126 5.31 2.34 1.00
CA GLY A 126 6.64 1.83 1.35
C GLY A 126 6.96 2.04 2.83
N MET A 127 6.60 3.21 3.37
CA MET A 127 6.75 3.55 4.78
C MET A 127 5.93 2.63 5.69
N ALA A 128 4.69 2.31 5.31
CA ALA A 128 3.84 1.41 6.10
C ALA A 128 4.44 0.00 6.25
N HIS A 129 5.03 -0.54 5.17
CA HIS A 129 5.73 -1.83 5.23
C HIS A 129 6.91 -1.83 6.21
N ILE A 130 7.66 -0.72 6.28
CA ILE A 130 8.79 -0.56 7.20
C ILE A 130 8.31 -0.43 8.65
N GLN A 131 7.21 0.30 8.87
CA GLN A 131 6.66 0.54 10.20
C GLN A 131 5.90 -0.65 10.77
N GLN A 132 5.32 -1.49 9.90
CA GLN A 132 4.50 -2.64 10.26
C GLN A 132 5.10 -3.95 9.73
N PRO A 133 6.35 -4.31 10.08
CA PRO A 133 6.97 -5.54 9.57
C PRO A 133 6.23 -6.81 10.03
N HIS A 134 5.47 -6.73 11.13
CA HIS A 134 4.62 -7.82 11.61
C HIS A 134 3.51 -8.21 10.63
N SER A 135 2.96 -7.28 9.87
CA SER A 135 1.96 -7.60 8.85
C SER A 135 2.58 -8.42 7.71
N LEU A 136 3.83 -8.12 7.35
CA LEU A 136 4.60 -8.89 6.37
C LEU A 136 4.96 -10.29 6.88
N LEU A 137 5.34 -10.42 8.16
CA LEU A 137 5.59 -11.71 8.81
C LEU A 137 4.34 -12.58 8.79
N TYR A 138 3.18 -12.02 9.15
CA TYR A 138 1.90 -12.73 9.12
C TYR A 138 1.51 -13.14 7.70
N LEU A 139 1.66 -12.25 6.72
CA LEU A 139 1.38 -12.54 5.33
C LEU A 139 2.27 -13.68 4.81
N ALA A 140 3.58 -13.66 5.06
CA ALA A 140 4.50 -14.68 4.58
C ALA A 140 4.23 -16.06 5.22
N TYR A 141 4.20 -16.13 6.56
CA TYR A 141 4.19 -17.41 7.25
C TYR A 141 2.81 -17.99 7.51
N VAL A 142 1.77 -17.15 7.61
CA VAL A 142 0.41 -17.60 7.93
C VAL A 142 -0.47 -17.64 6.69
N GLN A 143 -0.49 -16.57 5.89
CA GLN A 143 -1.39 -16.51 4.73
C GLN A 143 -0.80 -17.21 3.50
N GLN A 144 0.51 -17.08 3.27
CA GLN A 144 1.21 -17.71 2.13
C GLN A 144 1.87 -19.05 2.51
N GLU A 145 1.81 -19.45 3.78
CA GLU A 145 2.34 -20.72 4.29
C GLU A 145 3.81 -20.99 3.91
N MET A 146 4.61 -19.93 3.74
CA MET A 146 6.04 -20.03 3.40
C MET A 146 6.82 -20.70 4.53
N ASP A 147 7.89 -21.41 4.18
CA ASP A 147 8.85 -21.87 5.18
C ASP A 147 9.70 -20.72 5.74
N ILE A 148 10.52 -21.02 6.76
CA ILE A 148 11.31 -20.02 7.48
C ILE A 148 12.26 -19.27 6.53
N ASP A 149 12.96 -19.98 5.65
CA ASP A 149 13.99 -19.40 4.79
C ASP A 149 13.33 -18.64 3.63
N GLU A 150 12.31 -19.23 3.01
CA GLU A 150 11.51 -18.59 1.95
C GLU A 150 10.85 -17.30 2.45
N GLY A 151 10.20 -17.35 3.61
CA GLY A 151 9.53 -16.19 4.18
C GLY A 151 10.51 -15.08 4.55
N ALA A 152 11.65 -15.40 5.16
CA ALA A 152 12.69 -14.41 5.48
C ALA A 152 13.21 -13.72 4.21
N ASP A 153 13.47 -14.49 3.15
CA ASP A 153 13.92 -13.98 1.86
C ASP A 153 12.87 -13.12 1.15
N TRP A 154 11.60 -13.54 1.21
CA TRP A 154 10.48 -12.82 0.64
C TRP A 154 10.28 -11.47 1.34
N ILE A 155 10.29 -11.44 2.67
CA ILE A 155 10.11 -10.21 3.46
C ILE A 155 11.26 -9.25 3.20
N ARG A 156 12.51 -9.74 3.19
CA ARG A 156 13.68 -8.91 2.88
C ARG A 156 13.55 -8.26 1.50
N THR A 157 13.17 -9.05 0.49
CA THR A 157 12.93 -8.56 -0.87
C THR A 157 11.77 -7.58 -0.94
N LYS A 158 10.69 -7.79 -0.17
CA LYS A 158 9.56 -6.85 -0.08
C LYS A 158 9.96 -5.53 0.57
N LEU A 159 10.74 -5.56 1.66
CA LEU A 159 11.26 -4.35 2.30
C LEU A 159 12.22 -3.58 1.40
N GLU A 160 13.09 -4.28 0.66
CA GLU A 160 14.01 -3.63 -0.28
C GLU A 160 13.26 -2.91 -1.41
N ARG A 161 12.26 -3.58 -2.02
CA ARG A 161 11.37 -2.94 -3.02
C ARG A 161 10.59 -1.76 -2.43
N SER A 162 10.18 -1.87 -1.16
CA SER A 162 9.47 -0.80 -0.45
C SER A 162 10.40 0.38 -0.19
N TRP A 163 11.66 0.15 0.18
CA TRP A 163 12.66 1.19 0.37
C TRP A 163 12.96 1.94 -0.93
N GLN A 164 13.15 1.22 -2.04
CA GLN A 164 13.52 1.79 -3.34
C GLN A 164 12.47 2.75 -3.92
N LYS A 165 11.19 2.57 -3.59
CA LYS A 165 10.11 3.46 -4.08
C LYS A 165 9.80 4.65 -3.17
N ILE A 166 10.36 4.69 -1.96
CA ILE A 166 10.17 5.81 -1.05
C ILE A 166 11.02 6.99 -1.51
N ASP A 167 10.45 8.18 -1.53
CA ASP A 167 11.20 9.41 -1.84
C ASP A 167 12.37 9.60 -0.86
N PRO A 168 13.55 10.06 -1.32
CA PRO A 168 14.73 10.21 -0.45
C PRO A 168 14.53 11.07 0.80
N THR A 169 13.61 12.03 0.77
CA THR A 169 13.29 12.85 1.95
C THR A 169 12.50 12.07 3.00
N VAL A 170 11.66 11.13 2.56
CA VAL A 170 10.89 10.23 3.43
C VAL A 170 11.73 9.04 3.89
N GLN A 171 12.68 8.56 3.06
CA GLN A 171 13.67 7.56 3.48
C GLN A 171 14.40 7.99 4.76
N LYS A 172 14.81 9.25 4.85
CA LYS A 172 15.43 9.82 6.07
C LYS A 172 14.51 9.82 7.30
N MET A 173 13.19 9.83 7.11
CA MET A 173 12.24 9.80 8.22
C MET A 173 12.13 8.40 8.85
N VAL A 174 12.43 7.34 8.10
CA VAL A 174 12.25 5.95 8.53
C VAL A 174 13.51 5.09 8.41
N GLU A 175 14.67 5.72 8.26
CA GLU A 175 15.97 5.06 8.10
C GLU A 175 16.26 4.11 9.27
N ASP A 176 16.15 4.61 10.52
CA ASP A 176 16.37 3.82 11.73
C ASP A 176 15.42 2.61 11.83
N GLN A 177 14.15 2.79 11.41
CA GLN A 177 13.15 1.72 11.42
C GLN A 177 13.47 0.67 10.35
N CYS A 178 13.92 1.12 9.17
CA CYS A 178 14.31 0.24 8.07
C CYS A 178 15.56 -0.57 8.43
N GLU A 179 16.56 0.07 9.05
CA GLU A 179 17.75 -0.60 9.54
C GLU A 179 17.40 -1.66 10.61
N ALA A 180 16.57 -1.30 11.59
CA ALA A 180 16.11 -2.24 12.60
C ALA A 180 15.38 -3.45 11.99
N ALA A 181 14.49 -3.24 11.02
CA ALA A 181 13.80 -4.32 10.33
C ALA A 181 14.76 -5.22 9.52
N ARG A 182 15.76 -4.63 8.85
CA ARG A 182 16.80 -5.37 8.12
C ARG A 182 17.69 -6.19 9.04
N LEU A 183 18.10 -5.63 10.18
CA LEU A 183 18.90 -6.33 11.19
C LEU A 183 18.13 -7.52 11.79
N PHE A 184 16.83 -7.36 12.04
CA PHE A 184 15.98 -8.45 12.52
C PHE A 184 15.88 -9.62 11.54
N LEU A 185 15.84 -9.32 10.23
CA LEU A 185 15.74 -10.32 9.16
C LEU A 185 17.11 -10.82 8.68
N ALA A 186 18.21 -10.30 9.21
CA ALA A 186 19.54 -10.76 8.86
C ALA A 186 19.74 -12.16 9.46
N VAL A 187 19.69 -13.17 8.61
CA VAL A 187 20.17 -14.50 8.96
C VAL A 187 21.69 -14.44 8.87
N ASP A 188 22.39 -14.51 10.01
CA ASP A 188 23.84 -14.75 10.00
C ASP A 188 24.06 -15.98 9.14
N THR A 189 24.65 -15.78 7.96
CA THR A 189 25.09 -16.90 7.13
C THR A 189 26.17 -17.59 7.94
N PRO A 190 26.03 -18.89 8.30
CA PRO A 190 27.10 -19.58 8.99
C PRO A 190 28.37 -19.46 8.13
N ARG A 191 29.45 -18.94 8.72
CA ARG A 191 30.78 -19.02 8.13
C ARG A 191 31.25 -20.45 8.00
#